data_AF-A0A9P9T9M5-F1
#
_entry.id   AF-A0A9P9T9M5-F1
#
_cell.length_a   1.000
_cell.length_b   1.000
_cell.length_c   1.000
_cell.angle_alpha   90.00
_cell.angle_beta   90.00
_cell.angle_gamma   90.00
#
_symmetry.space_group_name_H-M   'P 1'
#
loop_
_entity.id
_entity.type
_entity.pdbx_description
1 polymer ?
#
loop_
_entity_poly.entity_id
_entity_poly.type
_entity_poly.pdbx_seq_one_letter_code
_entity_poly.pdbx_strand_id
1 'polypeptide(L)'
;AMIYACVPCDRYFGSNQSLQQHLDSPVHDFHCDECDRPFRSQHALQQHLDSPAHDFDCDECGRTFTNQHALQQHLESPAHTFDCEECDRIFKSQEALQQHLDSPAHVFGCNECDRSFKNQHALQQHLDSSSH
;
A
#
# COMPACT_ATOMS: atom_id res chain seq x y z
N ALA A 1 18.65 9.35 36.16
CA ALA A 1 17.71 10.14 35.35
C ALA A 1 16.31 9.62 35.62
N MET A 2 15.33 10.50 35.86
CA MET A 2 13.93 10.09 36.03
C MET A 2 13.37 9.77 34.66
N ILE A 3 12.89 8.55 34.46
CA ILE A 3 12.31 8.07 33.20
C ILE A 3 10.80 8.05 33.37
N TYR A 4 10.09 8.64 32.42
CA TYR A 4 8.64 8.76 32.43
C TYR A 4 8.07 7.81 31.40
N ALA A 5 7.25 6.85 31.83
CA ALA A 5 6.65 5.84 30.96
C ALA A 5 5.26 6.26 30.49
N CYS A 6 5.00 6.06 29.21
CA CYS A 6 3.66 6.05 28.61
C CYS A 6 3.11 4.63 28.74
N VAL A 7 2.19 4.38 29.68
CA VAL A 7 1.55 3.06 29.84
C VAL A 7 0.79 2.63 28.59
N PRO A 8 0.06 3.51 27.87
CA PRO A 8 -0.67 3.11 26.66
C PRO A 8 0.20 2.62 25.50
N CYS A 9 1.48 3.01 25.45
CA CYS A 9 2.33 2.81 24.28
C CYS A 9 3.73 2.24 24.61
N ASP A 10 3.96 1.91 25.87
CA ASP A 10 5.21 1.40 26.47
C ASP A 10 6.50 2.17 26.08
N ARG A 11 6.38 3.48 25.78
CA ARG A 11 7.51 4.37 25.46
C ARG A 11 8.02 5.10 26.70
N TYR A 12 9.33 5.37 26.71
CA TYR A 12 10.03 6.02 27.81
C TYR A 12 10.55 7.40 27.40
N PHE A 13 10.38 8.38 28.29
CA PHE A 13 10.77 9.77 28.06
C PHE A 13 11.73 10.25 29.14
N GLY A 14 12.69 11.08 28.76
CA GLY A 14 13.68 11.66 29.68
C GLY A 14 13.14 12.80 30.55
N SER A 15 11.93 13.29 30.30
CA SER A 15 11.31 14.36 31.07
C SER A 15 9.77 14.26 31.08
N ASN A 16 9.15 14.83 32.13
CA ASN A 16 7.69 14.90 32.22
C ASN A 16 7.09 15.76 31.11
N GLN A 17 7.77 16.85 30.72
CA GLN A 17 7.29 17.76 29.68
C GLN A 17 7.24 17.07 28.31
N SER A 18 8.24 16.23 27.99
CA SER A 18 8.21 15.41 26.77
C SER A 18 7.12 14.34 26.79
N LEU A 19 6.81 13.77 27.96
CA LEU A 19 5.67 12.85 28.10
C LEU A 19 4.34 13.60 27.91
N GLN A 20 4.17 14.78 28.51
CA GLN A 20 2.96 15.59 28.33
C GLN A 20 2.76 16.01 26.87
N GLN A 21 3.81 16.50 26.20
CA GLN A 21 3.74 16.80 24.76
C GLN A 21 3.40 15.57 23.90
N HIS A 22 3.86 14.38 24.29
CA HIS A 22 3.48 13.14 23.64
C HIS A 22 2.00 12.79 23.84
N LEU A 23 1.46 13.00 25.05
CA LEU A 23 0.05 12.76 25.38
C LEU A 23 -0.89 13.81 24.76
N ASP A 24 -0.44 15.05 24.61
CA ASP A 24 -1.18 16.16 23.99
C ASP A 24 -1.07 16.18 22.45
N SER A 25 -0.20 15.35 21.88
CA SER A 25 -0.04 15.27 20.43
C SER A 25 -1.19 14.48 19.80
N PRO A 26 -1.77 14.95 18.67
CA PRO A 26 -2.71 14.15 17.87
C PRO A 26 -2.08 12.90 17.23
N VAL A 27 -0.76 12.73 17.38
CA VAL A 27 0.05 11.56 17.00
C VAL A 27 0.23 10.61 18.21
N HIS A 28 -0.74 10.58 19.13
CA HIS A 28 -0.78 9.53 20.13
C HIS A 28 -1.25 8.24 19.44
N ASP A 29 -0.27 7.39 19.17
CA ASP A 29 -0.29 6.18 18.36
C ASP A 29 -1.13 5.05 18.99
N PHE A 30 -2.46 5.19 19.05
CA PHE A 30 -3.34 4.05 19.32
C PHE A 30 -3.47 3.23 18.04
N HIS A 31 -2.90 2.03 18.02
CA HIS A 31 -2.91 1.15 16.86
C HIS A 31 -3.75 -0.09 17.11
N CYS A 32 -4.37 -0.61 16.05
CA CYS A 32 -4.94 -1.95 16.08
C CYS A 32 -3.81 -2.95 15.85
N ASP A 33 -3.62 -3.93 16.74
CA ASP A 33 -2.58 -4.96 16.58
C ASP A 33 -2.85 -5.90 15.38
N GLU A 34 -4.10 -5.98 14.92
CA GLU A 34 -4.49 -6.84 13.79
C GLU A 34 -4.27 -6.19 12.42
N CYS A 35 -4.48 -4.87 12.30
CA CYS A 35 -4.42 -4.15 11.03
C CYS A 35 -3.49 -2.93 11.00
N ASP A 36 -2.78 -2.67 12.09
CA ASP A 36 -1.80 -1.59 12.27
C ASP A 36 -2.33 -0.17 11.95
N ARG A 37 -3.66 0.00 12.00
CA ARG A 37 -4.32 1.27 11.71
C ARG A 37 -4.18 2.25 12.89
N PRO A 38 -3.78 3.52 12.65
CA PRO A 38 -3.69 4.53 13.71
C PRO A 38 -5.05 5.16 14.04
N PHE A 39 -5.27 5.40 15.33
CA PHE A 39 -6.46 6.05 15.88
C PHE A 39 -6.08 7.25 16.76
N ARG A 40 -6.94 8.28 16.73
CA ARG A 40 -6.72 9.53 17.49
C ARG A 40 -7.08 9.41 18.98
N SER A 41 -7.69 8.30 19.39
CA SER A 41 -8.08 8.07 20.79
C SER A 41 -8.33 6.58 21.07
N GLN A 42 -8.16 6.19 22.33
CA GLN A 42 -8.50 4.84 22.81
C GLN A 42 -9.98 4.49 22.59
N HIS A 43 -10.89 5.46 22.73
CA HIS A 43 -12.31 5.21 22.48
C HIS A 43 -12.58 4.86 21.01
N ALA A 44 -11.91 5.54 20.08
CA ALA A 44 -12.03 5.25 18.66
C ALA A 44 -11.43 3.88 18.30
N LEU A 45 -10.30 3.51 18.92
CA LEU A 45 -9.72 2.18 18.80
C LEU A 45 -10.69 1.11 19.34
N GLN A 46 -11.27 1.33 20.53
CA GLN A 46 -12.21 0.38 21.15
C GLN A 46 -13.47 0.19 20.28
N GLN A 47 -14.03 1.27 19.72
CA GLN A 47 -15.16 1.17 18.79
C GLN A 47 -14.80 0.40 17.51
N HIS A 48 -13.55 0.50 17.05
CA HIS A 48 -13.05 -0.29 15.93
C HIS A 48 -12.88 -1.78 16.30
N LEU A 49 -12.37 -2.09 17.50
CA LEU A 49 -12.21 -3.45 18.03
C LEU A 49 -13.55 -4.12 18.39
N ASP A 50 -14.57 -3.35 18.75
CA ASP A 50 -15.92 -3.86 19.04
C ASP A 50 -16.76 -4.05 17.77
N SER A 51 -16.30 -3.50 16.64
CA SER A 51 -16.96 -3.66 15.33
C SER A 51 -16.48 -4.95 14.67
N PRO A 52 -17.37 -5.84 14.19
CA PRO A 52 -16.98 -7.07 13.49
C PRO A 52 -16.33 -6.82 12.11
N ALA A 53 -16.18 -5.56 11.71
CA ALA A 53 -15.49 -5.16 10.50
C ALA A 53 -14.13 -4.59 10.86
N HIS A 54 -13.16 -5.47 11.06
CA HIS A 54 -11.80 -5.06 11.36
C HIS A 54 -11.11 -4.45 10.15
N ASP A 55 -11.34 -4.93 8.94
CA ASP A 55 -10.88 -4.22 7.75
C ASP A 55 -11.84 -4.36 6.59
N PHE A 56 -12.08 -3.25 5.90
CA PHE A 56 -12.65 -3.28 4.57
C PHE A 56 -11.50 -3.05 3.60
N ASP A 57 -10.61 -4.03 3.51
CA ASP A 57 -9.51 -3.99 2.56
C ASP A 57 -10.02 -4.34 1.16
N CYS A 58 -9.46 -3.66 0.17
CA CYS A 58 -9.52 -4.15 -1.19
C CYS A 58 -8.41 -5.19 -1.35
N ASP A 59 -8.77 -6.48 -1.47
CA ASP A 59 -7.81 -7.56 -1.72
C ASP A 59 -6.99 -7.34 -3.00
N GLU A 60 -7.52 -6.57 -3.96
CA GLU A 60 -6.88 -6.35 -5.25
C GLU A 60 -5.84 -5.20 -5.22
N CYS A 61 -6.05 -4.14 -4.41
CA CYS A 61 -5.12 -2.99 -4.35
C CYS A 61 -4.53 -2.70 -2.97
N GLY A 62 -4.90 -3.47 -1.94
CA GLY A 62 -4.41 -3.35 -0.57
C GLY A 62 -4.84 -2.09 0.18
N ARG A 63 -5.79 -1.30 -0.37
CA ARG A 63 -6.31 -0.10 0.31
C ARG A 63 -7.36 -0.47 1.35
N THR A 64 -7.22 0.09 2.54
CA THR A 64 -8.18 -0.06 3.65
C THR A 64 -9.23 1.04 3.64
N PHE A 65 -10.50 0.66 3.79
CA PHE A 65 -11.64 1.58 3.83
C PHE A 65 -12.29 1.67 5.21
N THR A 66 -12.96 2.79 5.48
CA THR A 66 -13.56 3.07 6.79
C THR A 66 -14.86 2.31 7.04
N ASN A 67 -15.53 1.83 5.98
CA ASN A 67 -16.75 1.03 6.06
C ASN A 67 -16.97 0.23 4.76
N GLN A 68 -17.88 -0.75 4.80
CA GLN A 68 -18.22 -1.61 3.66
C GLN A 68 -18.72 -0.82 2.45
N HIS A 69 -19.52 0.23 2.68
CA HIS A 69 -20.08 1.03 1.60
C HIS A 69 -18.98 1.76 0.82
N ALA A 70 -17.96 2.28 1.52
CA ALA A 70 -16.81 2.92 0.90
C ALA A 70 -15.95 1.94 0.10
N LEU A 71 -15.77 0.70 0.58
CA LEU A 71 -15.11 -0.37 -0.20
C LEU A 71 -15.93 -0.72 -1.45
N GLN A 72 -17.25 -0.89 -1.33
CA GLN A 72 -18.11 -1.19 -2.48
C GLN A 72 -18.05 -0.07 -3.53
N GLN A 73 -18.16 1.20 -3.12
CA GLN A 73 -18.00 2.33 -4.04
C GLN A 73 -16.63 2.37 -4.70
N HIS A 74 -15.57 1.96 -4.00
CA HIS A 74 -14.24 1.83 -4.58
C HIS A 74 -14.20 0.73 -5.64
N LEU A 75 -14.70 -0.47 -5.35
CA LEU A 75 -14.74 -1.59 -6.29
C LEU A 75 -15.62 -1.30 -7.53
N GLU A 76 -16.68 -0.51 -7.36
CA GLU A 76 -17.57 -0.08 -8.45
C GLU A 76 -17.04 1.14 -9.22
N SER A 77 -15.95 1.77 -8.74
CA SER A 77 -15.41 2.98 -9.35
C SER A 77 -14.64 2.67 -10.63
N PRO A 78 -14.81 3.44 -11.72
CA PRO A 78 -13.97 3.33 -12.91
C PRO A 78 -12.50 3.72 -12.68
N ALA A 79 -12.18 4.29 -11.50
CA ALA A 79 -10.81 4.58 -11.06
C ALA A 79 -10.15 3.41 -10.31
N HIS A 80 -10.87 2.32 -10.05
CA HIS A 80 -10.27 1.07 -9.60
C HIS A 80 -9.66 0.36 -10.79
N THR A 81 -8.37 0.64 -10.99
CA THR A 81 -7.60 0.12 -12.12
C THR A 81 -6.30 -0.48 -11.65
N PHE A 82 -5.75 -1.35 -12.49
CA PHE A 82 -4.51 -2.07 -12.27
C PHE A 82 -3.49 -1.61 -13.30
N ASP A 83 -2.47 -0.92 -12.84
CA ASP A 83 -1.41 -0.38 -13.67
C ASP A 83 -0.34 -1.45 -13.88
N CYS A 84 0.18 -1.58 -15.10
CA CYS A 84 1.40 -2.34 -15.32
C CYS A 84 2.61 -1.46 -14.95
N GLU A 85 3.48 -1.89 -14.05
CA GLU A 85 4.68 -1.10 -13.69
C GLU A 85 5.74 -1.08 -14.80
N GLU A 86 5.67 -2.04 -15.73
CA GLU A 86 6.64 -2.21 -16.81
C GLU A 86 6.16 -1.59 -18.15
N CYS A 87 4.89 -1.16 -18.24
CA CYS A 87 4.36 -0.42 -19.40
C CYS A 87 3.15 0.47 -19.05
N ASP A 88 2.84 1.49 -19.86
CA ASP A 88 1.76 2.46 -19.58
C ASP A 88 0.32 1.90 -19.75
N ARG A 89 0.11 0.58 -19.69
CA ARG A 89 -1.21 -0.04 -19.84
C ARG A 89 -1.93 -0.12 -18.50
N ILE A 90 -3.22 0.20 -18.55
CA ILE A 90 -4.14 0.20 -17.42
C ILE A 90 -5.22 -0.86 -17.66
N PHE A 91 -5.45 -1.70 -16.66
CA PHE A 91 -6.40 -2.82 -16.71
C PHE A 91 -7.55 -2.60 -15.72
N LYS A 92 -8.69 -3.22 -16.01
CA LYS A 92 -9.91 -3.12 -15.18
C LYS A 92 -10.04 -4.23 -14.13
N SER A 93 -9.17 -5.24 -14.18
CA SER A 93 -9.11 -6.30 -13.18
C SER A 93 -7.70 -6.84 -13.04
N GLN A 94 -7.40 -7.45 -11.90
CA GLN A 94 -6.12 -8.09 -11.64
C GLN A 94 -5.88 -9.27 -12.59
N GLU A 95 -6.90 -10.06 -12.95
CA GLU A 95 -6.73 -11.16 -13.91
C GLU A 95 -6.34 -10.65 -15.30
N ALA A 96 -6.88 -9.49 -15.72
CA ALA A 96 -6.54 -8.89 -17.00
C ALA A 96 -5.09 -8.39 -17.01
N LEU A 97 -4.62 -7.81 -15.91
CA LEU A 97 -3.20 -7.47 -15.73
C LEU A 97 -2.34 -8.75 -15.74
N GLN A 98 -2.72 -9.79 -14.99
CA GLN A 98 -1.96 -11.03 -14.93
C GLN A 98 -1.85 -11.72 -16.29
N GLN A 99 -2.95 -11.82 -17.04
CA GLN A 99 -2.94 -12.32 -18.42
C GLN A 99 -2.05 -11.48 -19.34
N HIS A 100 -1.99 -10.16 -19.11
CA HIS A 100 -1.06 -9.31 -19.82
C HIS A 100 0.39 -9.65 -19.47
N LEU A 101 0.74 -9.76 -18.18
CA LEU A 101 2.08 -10.10 -17.70
C LEU A 101 2.56 -11.48 -18.20
N ASP A 102 1.65 -12.47 -18.26
CA ASP A 102 1.94 -13.83 -18.71
C ASP A 102 2.03 -13.96 -20.24
N SER A 103 1.65 -12.92 -20.99
CA SER A 103 1.68 -12.93 -22.45
C SER A 103 3.09 -12.70 -22.97
N PRO A 104 3.54 -13.42 -24.02
CA PRO A 104 4.78 -13.10 -24.72
C PRO A 104 4.76 -11.71 -25.38
N ALA A 105 3.60 -11.06 -25.48
CA ALA A 105 3.47 -9.67 -25.91
C ALA A 105 3.80 -8.63 -24.81
N HIS A 106 4.01 -9.06 -23.56
CA HIS A 106 4.48 -8.20 -22.47
C HIS A 106 5.94 -7.81 -22.61
N VAL A 107 6.73 -8.71 -23.19
CA VAL A 107 8.16 -8.48 -23.38
C VAL A 107 8.43 -7.83 -24.73
N PHE A 108 9.41 -6.94 -24.75
CA PHE A 108 9.86 -6.25 -25.95
C PHE A 108 10.96 -7.10 -26.61
N GLY A 109 10.64 -7.77 -27.72
CA GLY A 109 11.60 -8.61 -28.44
C GLY A 109 12.55 -7.79 -29.32
N CYS A 110 13.82 -8.18 -29.37
CA CYS A 110 14.74 -7.72 -30.41
C CYS A 110 14.40 -8.42 -31.74
N ASN A 111 14.47 -7.69 -32.85
CA ASN A 111 14.26 -8.24 -34.19
C ASN A 111 15.55 -8.82 -34.81
N GLU A 112 16.71 -8.59 -34.19
CA GLU A 112 18.03 -9.03 -34.66
C GLU A 112 18.62 -10.18 -33.82
N CYS A 113 18.01 -10.51 -32.67
CA CYS A 113 18.39 -11.66 -31.85
C CYS A 113 17.21 -12.19 -31.01
N ASP A 114 17.34 -13.38 -30.42
CA ASP A 114 16.29 -14.01 -29.61
C ASP A 114 16.13 -13.42 -28.18
N ARG A 115 16.63 -12.19 -27.93
CA ARG A 115 16.52 -11.54 -26.62
C ARG A 115 15.21 -10.81 -26.46
N SER A 116 14.67 -10.87 -25.25
CA SER A 116 13.46 -10.15 -24.84
C SER A 116 13.75 -9.25 -23.65
N PHE A 117 13.14 -8.08 -23.62
CA PHE A 117 13.39 -7.03 -22.64
C PHE A 117 12.12 -6.70 -21.87
N LYS A 118 12.28 -6.32 -20.60
CA LYS A 118 11.17 -6.04 -19.69
C LYS A 118 10.40 -4.76 -20.03
N ASN A 119 11.05 -3.79 -20.68
CA ASN A 119 10.42 -2.55 -21.13
C ASN A 119 11.06 -2.00 -22.41
N GLN A 120 10.39 -1.05 -23.07
CA GLN A 120 10.84 -0.45 -24.32
C GLN A 120 12.19 0.28 -24.19
N HIS A 121 12.44 0.90 -23.04
CA HIS A 121 13.71 1.59 -22.77
C HIS A 121 14.90 0.62 -22.75
N ALA A 122 14.73 -0.55 -22.12
CA ALA A 122 15.74 -1.59 -22.08
C ALA A 122 16.00 -2.20 -23.47
N LEU A 123 14.97 -2.38 -24.29
CA LEU A 123 15.14 -2.76 -25.69
C LEU A 123 15.90 -1.68 -26.47
N GLN A 124 15.55 -0.40 -26.30
CA GLN A 124 16.20 0.70 -27.01
C GLN A 124 17.70 0.78 -26.66
N GLN A 125 18.05 0.68 -25.37
CA GLN A 125 19.45 0.60 -24.94
C GLN A 125 20.18 -0.60 -25.54
N HIS A 126 19.51 -1.75 -25.66
CA HIS A 126 20.09 -2.92 -26.32
C HIS A 126 20.32 -2.69 -27.82
N LEU A 127 19.42 -2.01 -28.52
CA LEU A 127 19.61 -1.69 -29.95
C LEU A 127 20.69 -0.61 -30.16
N ASP A 128 20.80 0.35 -29.23
CA ASP A 128 21.79 1.44 -29.29
C ASP A 128 23.20 0.96 -28.91
N SER A 129 23.31 -0.07 -28.07
CA SER A 129 24.58 -0.76 -27.82
C SER A 129 24.75 -1.84 -28.88
N SER A 130 25.62 -1.62 -29.88
CA SER A 130 25.88 -2.49 -31.06
C SER A 130 26.39 -3.92 -30.75
N SER A 131 25.74 -4.62 -29.84
CA SER A 131 26.04 -5.95 -29.30
C SER A 131 24.89 -6.87 -29.67
N HIS A 132 24.83 -7.22 -30.95
CA HIS A 132 24.06 -8.33 -31.49
C HIS A 132 24.88 -9.62 -31.41
#